data_AF-A0A1Q6ZD42-F1
#
_entry.id   AF-A0A1Q6ZD42-F1
#
_cell.length_a   1.000
_cell.length_b   1.000
_cell.length_c   1.000
_cell.angle_alpha   90.00
_cell.angle_beta   90.00
_cell.angle_gamma   90.00
#
_symmetry.space_group_name_H-M   'P 1'
#
loop_
_entity.id
_entity.type
_entity.pdbx_description
1 polymer ?
#
loop_
_entity_poly.entity_id
_entity_poly.type
_entity_poly.pdbx_seq_one_letter_code
_entity_poly.pdbx_strand_id
1 'polypeptide(L)'
;MTVSLSCDGASRVGDTLGLQSLGRWEWHGRIVAEPDPTLTIARVRMDTSQGGGDVVLARYDFNPAVGEGDEYSLALGLELGRAHDLVPGKPYAFGTGPGQIAAHATVACLCRPLRPDSVRGTYLLATRGLRQLTGRVDATLYFTEWNDTARHVTYSLHQRIDAIK
;
A
#
# COMPACT_ATOMS: atom_id res chain seq x y z
N MET A 1 15.44 -7.70 31.27
CA MET A 1 15.45 -6.44 30.49
C MET A 1 14.36 -6.55 29.44
N THR A 2 13.21 -5.93 29.70
CA THR A 2 12.03 -5.99 28.84
C THR A 2 12.18 -4.90 27.79
N VAL A 3 12.53 -5.26 26.56
CA VAL A 3 12.58 -4.31 25.44
C VAL A 3 11.13 -4.06 25.01
N SER A 4 10.66 -2.84 25.24
CA SER A 4 9.41 -2.33 24.71
C SER A 4 9.45 -2.28 23.18
N LEU A 5 8.67 -3.13 22.52
CA LEU A 5 8.49 -3.24 21.05
C LEU A 5 7.76 -2.04 20.40
N SER A 6 7.76 -0.85 21.03
CA SER A 6 6.91 0.28 20.61
C SER A 6 7.51 1.20 19.53
N CYS A 7 8.62 0.81 18.88
CA CYS A 7 9.30 1.66 17.88
C CYS A 7 9.28 1.08 16.46
N ASP A 8 8.45 0.08 16.17
CA ASP A 8 8.36 -0.47 14.81
C ASP A 8 7.67 0.47 13.80
N GLY A 9 6.98 1.50 14.28
CA GLY A 9 6.32 2.52 13.45
C GLY A 9 7.19 3.73 13.11
N ALA A 10 8.48 3.81 13.46
CA ALA A 10 9.32 4.93 13.01
C ALA A 10 9.92 4.65 11.63
N SER A 11 10.13 5.69 10.81
CA SER A 11 10.95 5.60 9.59
C SER A 11 12.32 5.03 9.92
N ARG A 12 12.84 4.13 9.08
CA ARG A 12 14.13 3.48 9.28
C ARG A 12 15.13 3.91 8.21
N VAL A 13 16.41 3.75 8.53
CA VAL A 13 17.50 3.87 7.56
C VAL A 13 17.28 2.81 6.48
N GLY A 14 17.25 3.25 5.21
CA GLY A 14 16.98 2.38 4.06
C GLY A 14 15.52 2.37 3.59
N ASP A 15 14.62 3.12 4.24
CA ASP A 15 13.24 3.28 3.76
C ASP A 15 13.22 3.99 2.41
N THR A 16 12.28 3.60 1.55
CA THR A 16 12.12 4.23 0.23
C THR A 16 11.80 5.70 0.45
N LEU A 17 12.50 6.64 -0.19
CA LEU A 17 12.33 8.07 0.07
C LEU A 17 10.96 8.59 -0.43
N GLY A 18 9.94 8.65 0.41
CA GLY A 18 8.62 9.17 0.05
C GLY A 18 7.80 9.62 1.26
N LEU A 19 6.96 10.63 1.07
CA LEU A 19 6.07 11.13 2.11
C LEU A 19 4.69 10.48 1.95
N GLN A 20 4.16 9.90 3.02
CA GLN A 20 2.77 9.46 3.00
C GLN A 20 1.84 10.68 3.00
N SER A 21 1.14 10.91 1.89
CA SER A 21 0.21 12.02 1.70
C SER A 21 -1.25 11.65 1.96
N LEU A 22 -1.57 10.35 1.93
CA LEU A 22 -2.89 9.82 2.28
C LEU A 22 -2.72 8.57 3.13
N GLY A 23 -3.55 8.42 4.15
CA GLY A 23 -3.69 7.18 4.89
C GLY A 23 -5.09 7.08 5.47
N ARG A 24 -5.96 6.34 4.80
CA ARG A 24 -7.34 6.15 5.20
C ARG A 24 -7.57 4.70 5.63
N TRP A 25 -8.37 4.52 6.66
CA TRP A 25 -8.87 3.23 7.12
C TRP A 25 -10.39 3.29 7.15
N GLU A 26 -11.04 2.32 6.52
CA GLU A 26 -12.50 2.16 6.60
C GLU A 26 -12.86 0.80 7.17
N TRP A 27 -13.85 0.81 8.06
CA TRP A 27 -14.58 -0.40 8.45
C TRP A 27 -15.64 -0.67 7.38
N HIS A 28 -15.83 -1.93 6.98
CA HIS A 28 -16.86 -2.30 6.00
C HIS A 28 -16.59 -1.82 4.57
N GLY A 29 -15.33 -1.84 4.15
CA GLY A 29 -14.92 -1.52 2.78
C GLY A 29 -14.34 -2.71 2.03
N ARG A 30 -14.11 -2.48 0.74
CA ARG A 30 -13.29 -3.30 -0.16
C ARG A 30 -12.34 -2.41 -0.93
N ILE A 31 -11.20 -2.95 -1.33
CA ILE A 31 -10.30 -2.26 -2.25
C ILE A 31 -10.73 -2.60 -3.67
N VAL A 32 -11.00 -1.56 -4.46
CA VAL A 32 -11.30 -1.70 -5.87
C VAL A 32 -10.14 -1.11 -6.65
N ALA A 33 -9.50 -1.95 -7.47
CA ALA A 33 -8.43 -1.59 -8.37
C ALA A 33 -8.92 -1.80 -9.81
N GLU A 34 -9.31 -0.71 -10.47
CA GLU A 34 -9.94 -0.76 -11.80
C GLU A 34 -9.16 0.11 -12.80
N PRO A 35 -8.98 -0.35 -14.05
CA PRO A 35 -8.61 0.50 -15.16
C PRO A 35 -9.55 1.70 -15.27
N ASP A 36 -9.00 2.90 -15.45
CA ASP A 36 -9.81 4.05 -15.83
C ASP A 36 -10.18 3.95 -17.32
N PRO A 37 -11.45 4.05 -17.70
CA PRO A 37 -11.85 3.92 -19.10
C PRO A 37 -11.48 5.13 -19.97
N THR A 38 -11.12 6.26 -19.35
CA THR A 38 -10.81 7.54 -20.00
C THR A 38 -9.32 7.89 -19.97
N LEU A 39 -8.55 7.25 -19.10
CA LEU A 39 -7.15 7.52 -18.86
C LEU A 39 -6.35 6.23 -18.90
N THR A 40 -5.09 6.32 -19.31
CA THR A 40 -4.18 5.16 -19.29
C THR A 40 -3.62 4.94 -17.88
N ILE A 41 -4.50 4.78 -16.90
CA ILE A 41 -4.16 4.53 -15.49
C ILE A 41 -5.07 3.45 -14.94
N ALA A 42 -4.63 2.78 -13.87
CA ALA A 42 -5.56 2.12 -12.96
C ALA A 42 -5.74 2.97 -11.71
N ARG A 43 -6.94 2.94 -11.14
CA ARG A 43 -7.30 3.65 -9.91
C ARG A 43 -7.50 2.64 -8.79
N VAL A 44 -6.85 2.86 -7.65
CA VAL A 44 -7.17 2.18 -6.39
C VAL A 44 -8.06 3.08 -5.56
N ARG A 45 -9.21 2.56 -5.13
CA ARG A 45 -10.16 3.25 -4.26
C ARG A 45 -10.74 2.30 -3.21
N MET A 46 -11.31 2.88 -2.17
CA MET A 46 -12.18 2.16 -1.26
C MET A 46 -13.61 2.18 -1.78
N ASP A 47 -14.27 1.03 -1.78
CA ASP A 47 -15.71 0.90 -1.95
C ASP A 47 -16.36 0.50 -0.63
N THR A 48 -17.21 1.37 -0.09
CA THR A 48 -17.94 1.16 1.15
C THR A 48 -19.43 0.84 0.91
N SER A 49 -19.86 0.71 -0.35
CA SER A 49 -21.28 0.50 -0.71
C SER A 49 -21.69 -0.98 -0.67
N GLN A 50 -20.75 -1.88 -0.93
CA GLN A 50 -20.97 -3.33 -1.04
C GLN A 50 -20.69 -4.08 0.28
N GLY A 51 -20.27 -3.34 1.31
CA GLY A 51 -19.77 -3.89 2.55
C GLY A 51 -18.47 -4.70 2.40
N GLY A 52 -17.92 -5.14 3.53
CA GLY A 52 -16.65 -5.87 3.53
C GLY A 52 -15.96 -5.85 4.89
N GLY A 53 -14.63 -5.82 4.84
CA GLY A 53 -13.77 -5.83 6.01
C GLY A 53 -13.18 -4.45 6.32
N ASP A 54 -12.24 -4.45 7.23
CA ASP A 54 -11.30 -3.36 7.42
C ASP A 54 -10.38 -3.25 6.20
N VAL A 55 -10.34 -2.07 5.59
CA VAL A 55 -9.46 -1.78 4.45
C VAL A 55 -8.63 -0.54 4.71
N VAL A 56 -7.41 -0.55 4.22
CA VAL A 56 -6.50 0.59 4.31
C VAL A 56 -6.12 1.04 2.90
N LEU A 57 -6.14 2.34 2.66
CA LEU A 57 -5.64 2.97 1.43
C LEU A 57 -4.62 4.02 1.84
N ALA A 58 -3.38 3.83 1.41
CA ALA A 58 -2.31 4.79 1.61
C ALA A 58 -1.78 5.28 0.27
N ARG A 59 -1.33 6.54 0.23
CA ARG A 59 -0.61 7.12 -0.90
C ARG A 59 0.71 7.68 -0.40
N TYR A 60 1.76 7.38 -1.14
CA TYR A 60 3.10 7.89 -0.92
C TYR A 60 3.51 8.70 -2.14
N ASP A 61 3.89 9.96 -1.93
CA ASP A 61 4.44 10.82 -2.97
C ASP A 61 5.97 10.82 -2.86
N PHE A 62 6.63 10.55 -3.97
CA PHE A 62 8.08 10.45 -4.11
C PHE A 62 8.54 11.63 -4.95
N ASN A 63 9.36 12.49 -4.33
CA ASN A 63 10.05 13.53 -5.07
C ASN A 63 11.39 12.94 -5.53
N PRO A 64 11.65 12.84 -6.83
CA PRO A 64 12.98 12.47 -7.30
C PRO A 64 14.01 13.48 -6.77
N ALA A 65 15.24 13.01 -6.53
CA ALA A 65 16.33 13.90 -6.18
C ALA A 65 16.56 14.95 -7.29
N VAL A 66 17.17 16.08 -6.93
CA VAL A 66 17.47 17.21 -7.83
C VAL A 66 18.19 16.69 -9.09
N GLY A 67 17.51 16.74 -10.24
CA GLY A 67 18.04 16.32 -11.55
C GLY A 67 17.20 15.29 -12.29
N GLU A 68 16.29 14.60 -11.62
CA GLU A 68 15.30 13.73 -12.25
C GLU A 68 13.92 14.42 -12.22
N GLY A 69 13.29 14.59 -13.38
CA GLY A 69 12.08 15.40 -13.56
C GLY A 69 10.75 14.70 -13.25
N ASP A 70 10.78 13.50 -12.68
CA ASP A 70 9.62 12.63 -12.59
C ASP A 70 9.12 12.48 -11.14
N GLU A 71 8.24 13.38 -10.70
CA GLU A 71 7.44 13.14 -9.50
C GLU A 71 6.51 11.93 -9.74
N TYR A 72 6.50 10.99 -8.81
CA TYR A 72 5.57 9.87 -8.87
C TYR A 72 4.95 9.57 -7.52
N SER A 73 3.78 8.96 -7.56
CA SER A 73 3.03 8.55 -6.38
C SER A 73 2.66 7.09 -6.45
N LEU A 74 2.78 6.38 -5.32
CA LEU A 74 2.34 5.01 -5.16
C LEU A 74 1.12 4.98 -4.25
N ALA A 75 0.00 4.47 -4.75
CA ALA A 75 -1.15 4.13 -3.94
C ALA A 75 -1.13 2.64 -3.62
N LEU A 76 -1.34 2.29 -2.34
CA LEU A 76 -1.42 0.92 -1.84
C LEU A 76 -2.75 0.74 -1.11
N GLY A 77 -3.55 -0.20 -1.59
CA GLY A 77 -4.75 -0.69 -0.92
C GLY A 77 -4.49 -2.05 -0.27
N LEU A 78 -4.89 -2.20 0.99
CA LEU A 78 -4.79 -3.44 1.77
C LEU A 78 -6.19 -3.87 2.25
N GLU A 79 -6.54 -5.14 2.04
CA GLU A 79 -7.74 -5.74 2.63
C GLU A 79 -7.37 -6.54 3.88
N LEU A 80 -7.55 -5.91 5.05
CA LEU A 80 -7.16 -6.47 6.35
C LEU A 80 -8.19 -7.49 6.90
N GLY A 81 -9.38 -7.57 6.30
CA GLY A 81 -10.45 -8.44 6.76
C GLY A 81 -11.02 -7.95 8.08
N ARG A 82 -10.69 -8.58 9.20
CA ARG A 82 -11.03 -8.08 10.54
C ARG A 82 -9.76 -7.59 11.21
N ALA A 83 -9.54 -6.27 11.23
CA ALA A 83 -8.31 -5.68 11.79
C ALA A 83 -8.14 -5.99 13.29
N HIS A 84 -9.22 -6.33 14.00
CA HIS A 84 -9.17 -6.78 15.39
C HIS A 84 -8.47 -8.14 15.57
N ASP A 85 -8.52 -9.01 14.55
CA ASP A 85 -7.88 -10.34 14.58
C ASP A 85 -6.37 -10.25 14.28
N LEU A 86 -5.88 -9.06 13.87
CA LEU A 86 -4.47 -8.84 13.59
C LEU A 86 -3.67 -8.64 14.88
N VAL A 87 -2.55 -9.35 14.99
CA VAL A 87 -1.66 -9.34 16.15
C VAL A 87 -0.51 -8.36 15.88
N PRO A 88 -0.31 -7.35 16.73
CA PRO A 88 0.85 -6.46 16.62
C PRO A 88 2.18 -7.23 16.64
N GLY A 89 3.12 -6.81 15.80
CA GLY A 89 4.44 -7.42 15.65
C GLY A 89 4.46 -8.73 14.84
N LYS A 90 3.30 -9.26 14.43
CA LYS A 90 3.23 -10.42 13.52
C LYS A 90 3.25 -9.92 12.07
N PRO A 91 4.16 -10.43 11.22
CA PRO A 91 4.12 -10.15 9.79
C PRO A 91 3.03 -10.97 9.08
N TYR A 92 2.28 -10.31 8.21
CA TYR A 92 1.24 -10.91 7.37
C TYR A 92 1.65 -10.77 5.90
N ALA A 93 1.76 -11.89 5.19
CA ALA A 93 2.15 -11.89 3.78
C ALA A 93 1.02 -11.41 2.87
N PHE A 94 1.37 -10.85 1.72
CA PHE A 94 0.39 -10.54 0.67
C PHE A 94 0.07 -11.76 -0.20
N GLY A 95 -1.20 -11.88 -0.60
CA GLY A 95 -1.65 -12.90 -1.52
C GLY A 95 -3.11 -13.29 -1.31
N THR A 96 -3.48 -14.44 -1.87
CA THR A 96 -4.87 -14.97 -1.89
C THR A 96 -5.08 -16.17 -0.96
N GLY A 97 -4.02 -16.61 -0.26
CA GLY A 97 -4.06 -17.76 0.65
C GLY A 97 -4.63 -17.41 2.03
N PRO A 98 -5.00 -18.43 2.84
CA PRO A 98 -5.48 -18.21 4.21
C PRO A 98 -4.47 -17.44 5.06
N GLY A 99 -4.94 -16.40 5.76
CA GLY A 99 -4.10 -15.55 6.61
C GLY A 99 -3.19 -14.58 5.85
N GLN A 100 -3.32 -14.50 4.52
CA GLN A 100 -2.68 -13.48 3.69
C GLN A 100 -3.60 -12.26 3.54
N ILE A 101 -2.99 -11.10 3.34
CA ILE A 101 -3.67 -9.84 3.08
C ILE A 101 -3.75 -9.63 1.56
N ALA A 102 -4.94 -9.40 1.02
CA ALA A 102 -5.04 -8.97 -0.36
C ALA A 102 -4.49 -7.54 -0.49
N ALA A 103 -3.65 -7.30 -1.49
CA ALA A 103 -2.98 -6.03 -1.69
C ALA A 103 -3.03 -5.62 -3.16
N HIS A 104 -3.32 -4.34 -3.38
CA HIS A 104 -3.41 -3.74 -4.70
C HIS A 104 -2.60 -2.45 -4.71
N ALA A 105 -1.95 -2.16 -5.83
CA ALA A 105 -1.19 -0.93 -5.95
C ALA A 105 -1.34 -0.29 -7.31
N THR A 106 -1.26 1.03 -7.34
CA THR A 106 -1.11 1.81 -8.57
C THR A 106 0.05 2.77 -8.42
N VAL A 107 0.62 3.13 -9.55
CA VAL A 107 1.62 4.18 -9.66
C VAL A 107 1.09 5.25 -10.60
N ALA A 108 1.15 6.50 -10.17
CA ALA A 108 0.94 7.65 -11.03
C ALA A 108 2.26 8.41 -11.13
N CYS A 109 2.89 8.34 -12.29
CA CYS A 109 4.08 9.11 -12.66
C CYS A 109 3.78 9.94 -13.90
N LEU A 110 4.56 10.99 -14.17
CA LEU A 110 4.58 11.66 -15.48
C LEU A 110 5.23 10.78 -16.59
N CYS A 111 5.72 9.60 -16.21
CA CYS A 111 6.31 8.61 -17.09
C CYS A 111 5.25 7.73 -17.81
N ARG A 112 5.67 6.60 -18.41
CA ARG A 112 4.77 5.77 -19.24
C ARG A 112 3.60 5.20 -18.43
N PRO A 113 2.42 5.04 -19.04
CA PRO A 113 1.30 4.34 -18.44
C PRO A 113 1.62 2.90 -17.99
N LEU A 114 1.22 2.54 -16.77
CA LEU A 114 1.49 1.24 -16.14
C LEU A 114 0.19 0.55 -15.68
N ARG A 115 0.09 -0.76 -15.94
CA ARG A 115 -0.97 -1.64 -15.44
C ARG A 115 -0.52 -2.34 -14.15
N PRO A 116 -1.34 -2.38 -13.09
CA PRO A 116 -1.06 -3.19 -11.90
C PRO A 116 -1.04 -4.68 -12.25
N ASP A 117 -0.03 -5.40 -11.78
CA ASP A 117 0.02 -6.86 -11.90
C ASP A 117 -0.17 -7.53 -10.53
N SER A 118 0.79 -7.31 -9.62
CA SER A 118 0.75 -7.94 -8.29
C SER A 118 1.57 -7.18 -7.27
N VAL A 119 1.26 -7.42 -6.00
CA VAL A 119 2.01 -6.90 -4.86
C VAL A 119 2.48 -8.10 -4.04
N ARG A 120 3.77 -8.14 -3.73
CA ARG A 120 4.37 -9.20 -2.89
C ARG A 120 5.12 -8.56 -1.74
N GLY A 121 5.09 -9.21 -0.58
CA GLY A 121 5.73 -8.68 0.61
C GLY A 121 4.90 -8.92 1.85
N THR A 122 5.09 -8.06 2.84
CA THR A 122 4.47 -8.21 4.16
C THR A 122 3.93 -6.89 4.69
N TYR A 123 2.87 -6.99 5.47
CA TYR A 123 2.39 -5.96 6.37
C TYR A 123 2.63 -6.38 7.82
N LEU A 124 3.24 -5.50 8.60
CA LEU A 124 3.43 -5.66 10.04
C LEU A 124 2.61 -4.60 10.77
N LEU A 125 1.58 -5.05 11.50
CA LEU A 125 0.83 -4.16 12.38
C LEU A 125 1.72 -3.73 13.55
N ALA A 126 1.87 -2.42 13.78
CA ALA A 126 2.58 -1.90 14.94
C ALA A 126 1.61 -1.55 16.07
N THR A 127 0.56 -0.78 15.77
CA THR A 127 -0.44 -0.38 16.78
C THR A 127 -1.81 -0.21 16.14
N ARG A 128 -2.85 -0.60 16.88
CA ARG A 128 -4.26 -0.42 16.50
C ARG A 128 -4.98 0.34 17.61
N GLY A 129 -5.39 1.57 17.31
CA GLY A 129 -6.33 2.36 18.09
C GLY A 129 -7.78 2.19 17.61
N LEU A 130 -8.70 2.95 18.21
CA LEU A 130 -10.12 2.94 17.83
C LEU A 130 -10.39 3.57 16.45
N ARG A 131 -9.55 4.53 16.04
CA ARG A 131 -9.68 5.29 14.78
C ARG A 131 -8.37 5.43 14.02
N GLN A 132 -7.33 4.75 14.48
CA GLN A 132 -6.01 4.84 13.90
C GLN A 132 -5.40 3.45 13.83
N LEU A 133 -4.73 3.17 12.73
CA LEU A 133 -3.96 1.97 12.53
C LEU A 133 -2.58 2.39 12.03
N THR A 134 -1.53 1.84 12.65
CA THR A 134 -0.16 2.11 12.27
C THR A 134 0.55 0.79 12.07
N GLY A 135 1.47 0.76 11.10
CA GLY A 135 2.24 -0.42 10.82
C GLY A 135 3.35 -0.12 9.85
N ARG A 136 3.85 -1.19 9.24
CA ARG A 136 4.91 -1.13 8.27
C ARG A 136 4.58 -2.02 7.09
N VAL A 137 4.90 -1.51 5.91
CA VAL A 137 4.85 -2.27 4.67
C VAL A 137 6.27 -2.46 4.16
N ASP A 138 6.57 -3.70 3.81
CA ASP A 138 7.80 -4.08 3.12
C ASP A 138 7.38 -4.88 1.90
N ALA A 139 7.38 -4.23 0.73
CA ALA A 139 6.71 -4.72 -0.46
C ALA A 139 7.50 -4.46 -1.76
N THR A 140 7.30 -5.37 -2.71
CA THR A 140 7.64 -5.19 -4.13
C THR A 140 6.36 -5.15 -4.94
N LEU A 141 6.20 -4.07 -5.69
CA LEU A 141 5.04 -3.77 -6.52
C LEU A 141 5.44 -4.07 -7.97
N TYR A 142 4.67 -4.91 -8.66
CA TYR A 142 4.93 -5.34 -10.02
C TYR A 142 3.89 -4.71 -10.95
N PHE A 143 4.37 -4.12 -12.04
CA PHE A 143 3.57 -3.47 -13.06
C PHE A 143 4.01 -3.89 -14.46
N THR A 144 3.08 -3.85 -15.41
CA THR A 144 3.33 -4.08 -16.83
C THR A 144 3.08 -2.80 -17.61
N GLU A 145 3.94 -2.47 -18.57
CA GLU A 145 3.70 -1.31 -19.45
C GLU A 145 2.37 -1.46 -20.17
N TRP A 146 1.58 -0.38 -20.24
CA TRP A 146 0.24 -0.46 -20.80
C TRP A 146 0.23 -0.91 -22.27
N ASN A 147 1.20 -0.42 -23.06
CA ASN A 147 1.29 -0.66 -24.50
C ASN A 147 2.17 -1.86 -24.88
N ASP A 148 2.87 -2.49 -23.93
CA ASP A 148 3.76 -3.62 -24.19
C ASP A 148 3.72 -4.60 -23.01
N THR A 149 3.06 -5.75 -23.21
CA THR A 149 2.90 -6.78 -22.18
C THR A 149 4.19 -7.52 -21.83
N ALA A 150 5.25 -7.38 -22.62
CA ALA A 150 6.55 -8.00 -22.34
C ALA A 150 7.44 -7.11 -21.46
N ARG A 151 7.07 -5.85 -21.24
CA ARG A 151 7.82 -4.90 -20.41
C ARG A 151 7.21 -4.82 -19.03
N HIS A 152 8.02 -5.17 -18.04
CA HIS A 152 7.64 -5.13 -16.63
C HIS A 152 8.50 -4.12 -15.88
N VAL A 153 7.90 -3.44 -14.91
CA VAL A 153 8.55 -2.47 -14.03
C VAL A 153 8.25 -2.86 -12.59
N THR A 154 9.24 -2.73 -11.72
CA THR A 154 9.10 -3.01 -10.30
C THR A 154 9.42 -1.78 -9.46
N TYR A 155 8.67 -1.60 -8.37
CA TYR A 155 8.94 -0.59 -7.37
C TYR A 155 9.03 -1.23 -5.99
N SER A 156 10.03 -0.85 -5.20
CA SER A 156 10.17 -1.27 -3.81
C SER A 156 9.57 -0.22 -2.88
N LEU A 157 8.70 -0.67 -1.97
CA LEU A 157 8.07 0.16 -0.96
C LEU A 157 8.42 -0.39 0.43
N HIS A 158 9.31 0.32 1.11
CA HIS A 158 9.69 0.09 2.50
C HIS A 158 9.28 1.31 3.29
N GLN A 159 8.10 1.26 3.91
CA GLN A 159 7.48 2.44 4.48
C GLN A 159 6.64 2.13 5.70
N ARG A 160 6.57 3.12 6.60
CA ARG A 160 5.54 3.15 7.64
C ARG A 160 4.20 3.44 6.96
N ILE A 161 3.14 2.81 7.46
CA ILE A 161 1.77 3.17 7.11
C ILE A 161 1.05 3.74 8.32
N ASP A 162 0.45 4.92 8.16
CA ASP A 162 -0.42 5.57 9.14
C ASP A 162 -1.81 5.76 8.54
N ALA A 163 -2.80 5.00 9.00
CA ALA A 163 -4.16 5.09 8.49
C ALA A 163 -5.12 5.59 9.56
N ILE A 164 -5.94 6.58 9.19
CA ILE A 164 -6.98 7.15 10.04
C ILE A 164 -8.37 6.91 9.46
N LYS A 165 -9.34 6.81 10.36
CA LYS A 165 -10.75 6.57 10.04
C LYS A 165 -11.60 7.83 10.23
#